data_AF-A0A1G3CQE4-F1
#
_entry.id   AF-A0A1G3CQE4-F1
#
_cell.length_a   1.000
_cell.length_b   1.000
_cell.length_c   1.000
_cell.angle_alpha   90.00
_cell.angle_beta   90.00
_cell.angle_gamma   90.00
#
_symmetry.space_group_name_H-M   'P 1'
#
loop_
_entity.id
_entity.type
_entity.pdbx_description
1 polymer ?
#
loop_
_entity_poly.entity_id
_entity_poly.type
_entity_poly.pdbx_seq_one_letter_code
_entity_poly.pdbx_strand_id
1 'polypeptide(L)'
;MSESSAQYPYSVVITTFDKRFEAFLVPLIAQIKSQRPDVEVIVTINGPAKGVFDEAYRSSILSYLSKFPKVFPTVFPNFQSLAKLWNRGALTASNNRVLILNDDLEIQSGNNECFFDLLESALAKNSGTFKINGSFSHFILDKHELIEVGFFDERLLGLGEEDGDFYWRFYKKYKREIPAVDINLIDNVQSDLADDGYTKGIRTASKFNRDFIQKEKYKTSLFGGYKGMFDKRVNQILSDEKQYPYEPFYLKNKDRL
;
A
#
# COMPACT_ATOMS: atom_id res chain seq x y z
N MET A 1 -26.41 10.81 -0.37
CA MET A 1 -26.29 10.29 1.01
C MET A 1 -24.97 10.80 1.52
N SER A 2 -24.99 11.52 2.66
CA SER A 2 -23.97 12.49 3.04
C SER A 2 -22.60 11.84 3.23
N GLU A 3 -21.70 12.12 2.30
CA GLU A 3 -20.26 12.10 2.56
C GLU A 3 -20.04 12.86 3.87
N SER A 4 -19.55 12.17 4.90
CA SER A 4 -18.98 12.87 6.05
C SER A 4 -18.02 13.92 5.51
N SER A 5 -17.98 15.09 6.13
CA SER A 5 -17.25 16.30 5.74
C SER A 5 -15.72 16.14 5.67
N ALA A 6 -15.22 15.09 5.04
CA ALA A 6 -13.82 14.92 4.72
C ALA A 6 -13.51 15.92 3.60
N GLN A 7 -12.65 16.89 3.92
CA GLN A 7 -12.18 17.90 2.98
C GLN A 7 -11.54 17.27 1.72
N TYR A 8 -11.06 16.02 1.83
CA TYR A 8 -10.46 15.27 0.74
C TYR A 8 -11.15 13.92 0.56
N PRO A 9 -11.41 13.48 -0.69
CA PRO A 9 -12.11 12.23 -0.99
C PRO A 9 -11.22 10.98 -0.85
N TYR A 10 -10.09 11.08 -0.15
CA TYR A 10 -9.11 10.01 0.01
C TYR A 10 -8.33 10.14 1.33
N SER A 11 -7.74 9.02 1.75
CA SER A 11 -6.78 8.95 2.85
C SER A 11 -5.41 8.57 2.31
N VAL A 12 -4.33 8.98 2.97
CA VAL A 12 -2.96 8.55 2.65
C VAL A 12 -2.55 7.45 3.62
N VAL A 13 -1.91 6.40 3.12
CA VAL A 13 -1.29 5.33 3.91
C VAL A 13 0.17 5.24 3.54
N ILE A 14 1.06 5.32 4.52
CA ILE A 14 2.51 5.20 4.32
C ILE A 14 3.03 3.97 5.05
N THR A 15 3.77 3.12 4.36
CA THR A 15 4.51 2.00 4.99
C THR A 15 5.94 2.41 5.28
N THR A 16 6.43 2.13 6.49
CA THR A 16 7.79 2.53 6.91
C THR A 16 8.36 1.58 7.97
N PHE A 17 9.65 1.73 8.27
CA PHE A 17 10.36 1.03 9.34
C PHE A 17 11.51 1.89 9.89
N ASP A 18 12.16 1.41 10.95
CA ASP A 18 13.15 2.16 11.74
C ASP A 18 14.27 2.80 10.90
N LYS A 19 14.93 2.04 10.02
CA LYS A 19 16.08 2.53 9.24
C LYS A 19 15.73 3.66 8.26
N ARG A 20 14.44 3.83 7.92
CA ARG A 20 13.97 4.83 6.95
C ARG A 20 13.33 6.05 7.60
N PHE A 21 13.22 6.07 8.92
CA PHE A 21 12.50 7.10 9.65
C PHE A 21 12.99 8.53 9.34
N GLU A 22 14.24 8.84 9.67
CA GLU A 22 14.81 10.18 9.55
C GLU A 22 15.00 10.60 8.08
N ALA A 23 15.54 9.70 7.25
CA ALA A 23 15.94 10.03 5.89
C ALA A 23 14.78 10.09 4.88
N PHE A 24 13.67 9.38 5.14
CA PHE A 24 12.61 9.20 4.15
C PHE A 24 11.22 9.55 4.70
N LEU A 25 10.81 8.97 5.84
CA LEU A 25 9.47 9.24 6.38
C LEU A 25 9.29 10.69 6.82
N VAL A 26 10.26 11.25 7.56
CA VAL A 26 10.24 12.64 8.04
C VAL A 26 10.04 13.63 6.89
N PRO A 27 10.86 13.64 5.82
CA PRO A 27 10.64 14.57 4.71
C PRO A 27 9.32 14.32 3.98
N LEU A 28 8.93 13.06 3.75
CA LEU A 28 7.66 12.75 3.06
C LEU A 28 6.44 13.28 3.82
N ILE A 29 6.37 13.06 5.14
CA ILE A 29 5.27 13.60 5.97
C ILE A 29 5.24 15.13 5.92
N ALA A 30 6.40 15.77 6.03
CA ALA A 30 6.49 17.24 5.96
C ALA A 30 6.02 17.77 4.61
N GLN A 31 6.38 17.12 3.51
CA GLN A 31 5.94 17.48 2.15
C GLN A 31 4.42 17.27 2.00
N ILE A 32 3.87 16.16 2.50
CA ILE A 32 2.42 15.90 2.44
C ILE A 32 1.67 16.98 3.21
N LYS A 33 2.13 17.28 4.42
CA LYS A 33 1.45 18.22 5.30
C LYS A 33 1.65 19.68 4.93
N SER A 34 2.68 20.03 4.17
CA SER A 34 2.82 21.36 3.60
C SER A 34 1.85 21.60 2.42
N GLN A 35 1.61 20.58 1.60
CA GLN A 35 0.70 20.67 0.45
C GLN A 35 -0.78 20.46 0.82
N ARG A 36 -1.05 19.57 1.77
CA ARG A 36 -2.40 19.22 2.25
C ARG A 36 -2.39 19.04 3.78
N PRO A 37 -2.41 20.13 4.58
CA PRO A 37 -2.34 20.05 6.04
C PRO A 37 -3.41 19.15 6.67
N ASP A 38 -4.60 19.15 6.08
CA ASP A 38 -5.79 18.48 6.58
C ASP A 38 -6.05 17.07 6.03
N VAL A 39 -5.20 16.56 5.14
CA VAL A 39 -5.36 15.19 4.62
C VAL A 39 -5.09 14.17 5.72
N GLU A 40 -5.93 13.14 5.82
CA GLU A 40 -5.68 12.02 6.73
C GLU A 40 -4.45 11.25 6.27
N VAL A 41 -3.53 11.00 7.19
CA VAL A 41 -2.35 10.15 6.94
C VAL A 41 -2.31 9.04 7.98
N ILE A 42 -2.25 7.80 7.53
CA ILE A 42 -2.03 6.62 8.35
C ILE A 42 -0.62 6.14 8.10
N VAL A 43 0.18 6.07 9.15
CA VAL A 43 1.56 5.59 9.06
C VAL A 43 1.62 4.18 9.63
N THR A 44 1.76 3.18 8.78
CA THR A 44 1.94 1.78 9.19
C THR A 44 3.43 1.53 9.42
N ILE A 45 3.80 1.37 10.69
CA ILE A 45 5.18 1.27 11.16
C ILE A 45 5.50 -0.20 11.41
N ASN A 46 6.47 -0.71 10.67
CA ASN A 46 6.87 -2.11 10.73
C ASN A 46 8.07 -2.32 11.66
N GLY A 47 8.01 -3.39 12.44
CA GLY A 47 9.14 -3.83 13.27
C GLY A 47 10.17 -4.60 12.46
N PRO A 48 11.35 -4.86 13.05
CA PRO A 48 12.41 -5.57 12.36
C PRO A 48 12.07 -7.07 12.22
N ALA A 49 12.52 -7.70 11.13
CA ALA A 49 12.33 -9.13 10.89
C ALA A 49 13.06 -10.01 11.90
N LYS A 50 14.12 -9.47 12.50
CA LYS A 50 14.84 -10.09 13.61
C LYS A 50 15.18 -9.03 14.64
N GLY A 51 15.03 -9.38 15.91
CA GLY A 51 15.35 -8.51 17.03
C GLY A 51 14.11 -8.02 17.76
N VAL A 52 14.32 -7.05 18.64
CA VAL A 52 13.27 -6.41 19.44
C VAL A 52 12.98 -5.05 18.82
N PHE A 53 11.71 -4.63 18.85
CA PHE A 53 11.33 -3.29 18.42
C PHE A 53 12.08 -2.24 19.26
N ASP A 54 12.70 -1.27 18.62
CA ASP A 54 13.44 -0.21 19.31
C ASP A 54 12.48 0.78 19.99
N GLU A 55 12.55 0.85 21.33
CA GLU A 55 11.74 1.75 22.15
C GLU A 55 12.13 3.23 21.97
N ALA A 56 13.40 3.52 21.64
CA ALA A 56 13.83 4.87 21.31
C ALA A 56 13.21 5.30 19.98
N TYR A 57 13.29 4.45 18.95
CA TYR A 57 12.58 4.66 17.69
C TYR A 57 11.07 4.83 17.91
N ARG A 58 10.41 3.95 18.69
CA ARG A 58 8.98 4.04 19.02
C ARG A 58 8.63 5.42 19.57
N SER A 59 9.40 5.90 20.53
CA SER A 59 9.14 7.18 21.19
C SER A 59 9.36 8.36 20.23
N SER A 60 10.43 8.32 19.45
CA SER A 60 10.78 9.36 18.48
C SER A 60 9.75 9.50 17.36
N ILE A 61 9.32 8.37 16.75
CA ILE A 61 8.33 8.42 15.67
C ILE A 61 6.97 8.91 16.16
N LEU A 62 6.49 8.45 17.32
CA LEU A 62 5.22 8.92 17.88
C LEU A 62 5.27 10.42 18.24
N SER A 63 6.39 10.87 18.81
CA SER A 63 6.62 12.29 19.10
C SER A 63 6.62 13.12 17.81
N TYR A 64 7.27 12.64 16.75
CA TYR A 64 7.28 13.34 15.46
C TYR A 64 5.90 13.41 14.82
N LEU A 65 5.19 12.28 14.70
CA LEU A 65 3.88 12.22 14.06
C LEU A 65 2.83 13.07 14.79
N SER A 66 2.91 13.18 16.12
CA SER A 66 1.97 13.99 16.93
C SER A 66 2.03 15.49 16.65
N LYS A 67 3.08 15.98 15.96
CA LYS A 67 3.20 17.38 15.53
C LYS A 67 2.20 17.76 14.44
N PHE A 68 1.61 16.78 13.76
CA PHE A 68 0.74 17.00 12.62
C PHE A 68 -0.71 16.56 12.93
N PRO A 69 -1.72 17.37 12.59
CA PRO A 69 -3.11 16.97 12.76
C PRO A 69 -3.45 15.82 11.80
N LYS A 70 -4.37 14.94 12.21
CA LYS A 70 -4.89 13.83 11.38
C LYS A 70 -3.79 12.91 10.85
N VAL A 71 -2.74 12.67 11.65
CA VAL A 71 -1.71 11.67 11.39
C VAL A 71 -1.80 10.59 12.44
N PHE A 72 -2.07 9.35 12.00
CA PHE A 72 -2.40 8.25 12.89
C PHE A 72 -1.42 7.07 12.69
N PRO A 73 -0.64 6.69 13.71
CA PRO A 73 0.26 5.56 13.61
C PRO A 73 -0.48 4.23 13.79
N THR A 74 -0.07 3.21 13.04
CA THR A 74 -0.36 1.80 13.31
C THR A 74 0.97 1.08 13.47
N VAL A 75 1.30 0.64 14.69
CA VAL A 75 2.61 0.05 15.00
C VAL A 75 2.50 -1.47 15.05
N PHE A 76 3.40 -2.13 14.32
CA PHE A 76 3.63 -3.57 14.40
C PHE A 76 4.99 -3.82 15.07
N PRO A 77 5.03 -4.29 16.32
CA PRO A 77 6.31 -4.53 17.01
C PRO A 77 7.18 -5.61 16.35
N ASN A 78 6.56 -6.53 15.61
CA ASN A 78 7.23 -7.56 14.84
C ASN A 78 7.01 -7.30 13.36
N PHE A 79 8.02 -7.62 12.55
CA PHE A 79 7.89 -7.55 11.10
C PHE A 79 6.63 -8.23 10.58
N GLN A 80 5.91 -7.51 9.73
CA GLN A 80 4.81 -7.98 8.92
C GLN A 80 5.11 -7.71 7.44
N SER A 81 4.49 -8.48 6.55
CA SER A 81 4.59 -8.28 5.11
C SER A 81 3.90 -7.00 4.64
N LEU A 82 4.26 -6.54 3.44
CA LEU A 82 3.56 -5.42 2.79
C LEU A 82 2.08 -5.73 2.57
N ALA A 83 1.72 -6.99 2.26
CA ALA A 83 0.32 -7.39 2.17
C ALA A 83 -0.47 -7.02 3.43
N LYS A 84 0.08 -7.32 4.60
CA LYS A 84 -0.57 -7.00 5.87
C LYS A 84 -0.57 -5.52 6.18
N LEU A 85 0.53 -4.82 5.90
CA LEU A 85 0.62 -3.38 6.11
C LEU A 85 -0.38 -2.62 5.23
N TRP A 86 -0.46 -2.93 3.93
CA TRP A 86 -1.41 -2.34 3.01
C TRP A 86 -2.86 -2.67 3.37
N ASN A 87 -3.16 -3.92 3.70
CA ASN A 87 -4.50 -4.30 4.16
C ASN A 87 -4.88 -3.53 5.43
N ARG A 88 -3.98 -3.46 6.41
CA ARG A 88 -4.26 -2.76 7.67
C ARG A 88 -4.42 -1.26 7.45
N GLY A 89 -3.55 -0.64 6.67
CA GLY A 89 -3.64 0.78 6.34
C GLY A 89 -4.95 1.10 5.63
N ALA A 90 -5.35 0.27 4.65
CA ALA A 90 -6.64 0.40 3.99
C ALA A 90 -7.79 0.27 5.00
N LEU A 91 -7.82 -0.78 5.84
CA LEU A 91 -8.89 -0.95 6.83
C LEU A 91 -9.00 0.22 7.81
N THR A 92 -7.88 0.78 8.26
CA THR A 92 -7.84 1.92 9.18
C THR A 92 -8.28 3.24 8.53
N ALA A 93 -8.15 3.39 7.20
CA ALA A 93 -8.50 4.62 6.49
C ALA A 93 -9.98 4.98 6.64
N SER A 94 -10.27 6.27 6.86
CA SER A 94 -11.65 6.75 6.96
C SER A 94 -12.35 6.76 5.59
N ASN A 95 -11.60 7.06 4.52
CA ASN A 95 -12.09 7.14 3.15
C ASN A 95 -12.05 5.81 2.41
N ASN A 96 -12.88 5.69 1.36
CA ASN A 96 -12.92 4.49 0.52
C ASN A 96 -11.81 4.45 -0.53
N ARG A 97 -11.26 5.61 -0.90
CA ARG A 97 -10.06 5.72 -1.75
C ARG A 97 -8.86 5.96 -0.87
N VAL A 98 -7.82 5.17 -1.09
CA VAL A 98 -6.61 5.20 -0.26
C VAL A 98 -5.40 5.36 -1.16
N LEU A 99 -4.65 6.44 -0.99
CA LEU A 99 -3.33 6.62 -1.59
C LEU A 99 -2.32 5.86 -0.76
N ILE A 100 -1.86 4.71 -1.28
CA ILE A 100 -0.77 3.95 -0.69
C ILE A 100 0.55 4.54 -1.20
N LEU A 101 1.45 4.83 -0.27
CA LEU A 101 2.79 5.35 -0.51
C LEU A 101 3.83 4.50 0.23
N ASN A 102 4.95 4.21 -0.42
CA ASN A 102 6.17 3.87 0.29
C ASN A 102 6.79 5.14 0.90
N ASP A 103 7.65 4.98 1.89
CA ASP A 103 8.29 6.10 2.58
C ASP A 103 9.42 6.77 1.79
N ASP A 104 10.05 6.07 0.85
CA ASP A 104 11.18 6.52 0.02
C ASP A 104 10.77 7.31 -1.23
N LEU A 105 9.76 8.16 -1.07
CA LEU A 105 9.21 9.01 -2.11
C LEU A 105 9.52 10.48 -1.85
N GLU A 106 9.70 11.22 -2.93
CA GLU A 106 9.74 12.68 -2.91
C GLU A 106 8.54 13.21 -3.69
N ILE A 107 7.70 14.00 -3.02
CA ILE A 107 6.60 14.72 -3.67
C ILE A 107 6.93 16.20 -3.77
N GLN A 108 6.72 16.75 -4.95
CA GLN A 108 7.17 18.08 -5.30
C GLN A 108 5.98 19.03 -5.51
N SER A 109 6.29 20.32 -5.48
CA SER A 109 5.40 21.39 -5.94
C SER A 109 6.05 22.08 -7.13
N GLY A 110 5.31 22.21 -8.23
CA GLY A 110 5.68 23.02 -9.37
C GLY A 110 5.27 24.49 -9.18
N ASN A 111 5.42 25.29 -10.24
CA ASN A 111 5.18 26.74 -10.17
C ASN A 111 3.74 27.11 -9.78
N ASN A 112 2.73 26.38 -10.27
CA ASN A 112 1.30 26.67 -10.05
C ASN A 112 0.47 25.46 -9.60
N GLU A 113 1.07 24.29 -9.46
CA GLU A 113 0.39 23.06 -9.06
C GLU A 113 1.34 22.20 -8.23
N CYS A 114 0.77 21.42 -7.32
CA CYS A 114 1.50 20.43 -6.53
C CYS A 114 1.03 19.02 -6.87
N PHE A 115 1.76 18.01 -6.38
CA PHE A 115 1.41 16.60 -6.58
C PHE A 115 -0.08 16.31 -6.28
N PHE A 116 -0.62 16.86 -5.19
CA PHE A 116 -2.01 16.61 -4.81
C PHE A 116 -3.04 17.24 -5.75
N ASP A 117 -2.75 18.35 -6.42
CA ASP A 117 -3.65 18.94 -7.42
C ASP A 117 -3.80 17.99 -8.64
N LEU A 118 -2.69 17.39 -9.06
CA LEU A 118 -2.65 16.39 -10.13
C LEU A 118 -3.34 15.09 -9.71
N LEU A 119 -3.12 14.64 -8.47
CA LEU A 119 -3.79 13.46 -7.92
C LEU A 119 -5.31 13.64 -7.86
N GLU A 120 -5.78 14.78 -7.38
CA GLU A 120 -7.20 15.10 -7.27
C GLU A 120 -7.85 15.15 -8.67
N SER A 121 -7.15 15.72 -9.65
CA SER A 121 -7.56 15.70 -11.06
C SER A 121 -7.63 14.27 -11.62
N ALA A 122 -6.70 13.40 -11.25
CA ALA A 122 -6.70 11.99 -11.64
C ALA A 122 -7.85 11.21 -10.98
N LEU A 123 -8.12 11.44 -9.69
CA LEU A 123 -9.22 10.84 -8.94
C LEU A 123 -10.58 11.19 -9.54
N ALA A 124 -10.77 12.44 -9.98
CA ALA A 124 -12.00 12.90 -10.63
C ALA A 124 -12.27 12.18 -11.97
N LYS A 125 -11.23 11.72 -12.66
CA LYS A 125 -11.32 11.03 -13.97
C LYS A 125 -11.31 9.51 -13.86
N ASN A 126 -10.86 8.95 -12.73
CA ASN A 126 -10.64 7.52 -12.57
C ASN A 126 -11.39 6.98 -11.35
N SER A 127 -12.42 6.16 -11.63
CA SER A 127 -13.04 5.33 -10.61
C SER A 127 -12.16 4.10 -10.31
N GLY A 128 -12.13 3.67 -9.05
CA GLY A 128 -11.44 2.45 -8.63
C GLY A 128 -9.92 2.57 -8.42
N THR A 129 -9.26 1.42 -8.41
CA THR A 129 -7.83 1.26 -8.16
C THR A 129 -7.03 1.64 -9.40
N PHE A 130 -5.97 2.42 -9.23
CA PHE A 130 -5.03 2.74 -10.32
C PHE A 130 -3.63 2.98 -9.76
N LYS A 131 -2.62 2.66 -10.58
CA LYS A 131 -1.21 2.90 -10.28
C LYS A 131 -0.83 4.31 -10.70
N ILE A 132 0.05 4.95 -9.96
CA ILE A 132 0.70 6.20 -10.39
C ILE A 132 2.00 5.81 -11.08
N ASN A 133 2.26 6.34 -12.28
CA ASN A 133 3.46 6.06 -13.08
C ASN A 133 3.77 4.55 -13.20
N GLY A 134 2.72 3.73 -13.30
CA GLY A 134 2.82 2.28 -13.45
C GLY A 134 3.32 1.48 -12.22
N SER A 135 3.57 2.13 -11.08
CA SER A 135 4.19 1.53 -9.89
C SER A 135 3.21 1.21 -8.76
N PHE A 136 3.55 0.22 -7.94
CA PHE A 136 2.89 -0.09 -6.66
C PHE A 136 3.57 0.58 -5.44
N SER A 137 4.64 1.35 -5.64
CA SER A 137 5.19 2.22 -4.58
C SER A 137 4.28 3.41 -4.28
N HIS A 138 3.44 3.80 -5.24
CA HIS A 138 2.49 4.91 -5.13
C HIS A 138 1.27 4.62 -6.00
N PHE A 139 0.13 4.33 -5.36
CA PHE A 139 -1.08 3.96 -6.08
C PHE A 139 -2.34 4.29 -5.28
N ILE A 140 -3.45 4.46 -6.00
CA ILE A 140 -4.77 4.56 -5.40
C ILE A 140 -5.37 3.16 -5.32
N LEU A 141 -5.82 2.79 -4.13
CA LEU A 141 -6.58 1.59 -3.83
C LEU A 141 -8.04 1.96 -3.52
N ASP A 142 -8.99 1.29 -4.16
CA ASP A 142 -10.40 1.38 -3.80
C ASP A 142 -10.79 0.22 -2.88
N LYS A 143 -11.36 0.53 -1.70
CA LYS A 143 -11.76 -0.48 -0.71
C LYS A 143 -12.76 -1.50 -1.23
N HIS A 144 -13.70 -1.10 -2.09
CA HIS A 144 -14.70 -2.02 -2.63
C HIS A 144 -14.02 -3.00 -3.58
N GLU A 145 -13.13 -2.52 -4.45
CA GLU A 145 -12.36 -3.41 -5.32
C GLU A 145 -11.42 -4.33 -4.53
N LEU A 146 -10.77 -3.84 -3.48
CA LEU A 146 -9.96 -4.65 -2.55
C LEU A 146 -10.80 -5.80 -1.96
N ILE A 147 -12.01 -5.50 -1.49
CA ILE A 147 -12.93 -6.49 -0.93
C ILE A 147 -13.39 -7.48 -2.00
N GLU A 148 -13.71 -7.01 -3.20
CA GLU A 148 -14.26 -7.82 -4.28
C GLU A 148 -13.25 -8.75 -4.95
N VAL A 149 -12.00 -8.30 -5.08
CA VAL A 149 -10.86 -9.09 -5.56
C VAL A 149 -10.35 -10.03 -4.47
N GLY A 150 -10.59 -9.67 -3.20
CA GLY A 150 -9.95 -10.24 -2.04
C GLY A 150 -8.71 -9.43 -1.68
N PHE A 151 -8.48 -9.28 -0.38
CA PHE A 151 -7.35 -8.53 0.18
C PHE A 151 -5.99 -9.04 -0.34
N PHE A 152 -4.92 -8.27 -0.12
CA PHE A 152 -3.57 -8.76 -0.38
C PHE A 152 -3.32 -10.01 0.48
N ASP A 153 -2.79 -11.08 -0.12
CA ASP A 153 -2.70 -12.39 0.56
C ASP A 153 -1.67 -12.34 1.70
N GLU A 154 -2.16 -12.32 2.95
CA GLU A 154 -1.30 -12.23 4.14
C GLU A 154 -0.51 -13.52 4.42
N ARG A 155 -0.69 -14.58 3.63
CA ARG A 155 0.21 -15.74 3.66
C ARG A 155 1.54 -15.45 2.97
N LEU A 156 1.64 -14.34 2.22
CA LEU A 156 2.93 -13.76 1.83
C LEU A 156 3.51 -13.06 3.07
N LEU A 157 4.52 -13.66 3.68
CA LEU A 157 5.06 -13.26 4.99
C LEU A 157 6.25 -12.30 4.91
N GLY A 158 6.91 -12.20 3.76
CA GLY A 158 8.06 -11.31 3.52
C GLY A 158 7.69 -10.06 2.73
N LEU A 159 8.66 -9.47 2.04
CA LEU A 159 8.43 -8.44 1.02
C LEU A 159 8.45 -9.06 -0.39
N GLY A 160 7.67 -8.51 -1.31
CA GLY A 160 7.66 -8.88 -2.73
C GLY A 160 6.64 -9.97 -3.08
N GLU A 161 6.20 -9.94 -4.33
CA GLU A 161 5.16 -10.79 -4.94
C GLU A 161 3.70 -10.45 -4.54
N GLU A 162 3.46 -9.60 -3.54
CA GLU A 162 2.11 -9.22 -3.11
C GLU A 162 1.36 -8.44 -4.19
N ASP A 163 2.05 -7.52 -4.85
CA ASP A 163 1.55 -6.71 -5.96
C ASP A 163 1.25 -7.57 -7.19
N GLY A 164 2.15 -8.48 -7.55
CA GLY A 164 1.98 -9.40 -8.67
C GLY A 164 0.81 -10.36 -8.47
N ASP A 165 0.65 -10.89 -7.26
CA ASP A 165 -0.51 -11.70 -6.88
C ASP A 165 -1.82 -10.92 -6.99
N PHE A 166 -1.89 -9.74 -6.38
CA PHE A 166 -3.09 -8.91 -6.41
C PHE A 166 -3.45 -8.49 -7.84
N TYR A 167 -2.47 -8.08 -8.64
CA TYR A 167 -2.66 -7.71 -10.05
C TYR A 167 -3.24 -8.86 -10.87
N TRP A 168 -2.75 -10.08 -10.67
CA TRP A 168 -3.26 -11.26 -11.36
C TRP A 168 -4.72 -11.55 -10.97
N ARG A 169 -5.05 -11.46 -9.67
CA ARG A 169 -6.42 -11.67 -9.17
C ARG A 169 -7.37 -10.58 -9.62
N PHE A 170 -6.91 -9.34 -9.69
CA PHE A 170 -7.65 -8.21 -10.24
C PHE A 170 -8.09 -8.49 -11.68
N TYR A 171 -7.15 -8.94 -12.54
CA TYR A 171 -7.47 -9.34 -13.90
C TYR A 171 -8.42 -10.54 -13.94
N LYS A 172 -8.23 -11.55 -13.08
CA LYS A 172 -9.14 -12.70 -13.02
C LYS A 172 -10.57 -12.26 -12.72
N LYS A 173 -10.77 -11.32 -11.80
CA LYS A 173 -12.06 -10.76 -11.36
C LYS A 173 -12.70 -9.87 -12.43
N TYR A 174 -11.98 -8.88 -12.97
CA TYR A 174 -12.55 -7.84 -13.82
C TYR A 174 -12.27 -7.99 -15.32
N LYS A 175 -11.42 -8.95 -15.71
CA LYS A 175 -10.95 -9.13 -17.10
C LYS A 175 -10.30 -7.88 -17.70
N ARG A 176 -9.74 -7.03 -16.85
CA ARG A 176 -8.96 -5.84 -17.20
C ARG A 176 -7.76 -5.70 -16.28
N GLU A 177 -6.75 -5.01 -16.76
CA GLU A 177 -5.58 -4.66 -15.95
C GLU A 177 -5.86 -3.45 -15.05
N ILE A 178 -5.08 -3.30 -13.98
CA ILE A 178 -5.13 -2.10 -13.15
C ILE A 178 -4.56 -0.93 -13.97
N PRO A 179 -5.35 0.14 -14.23
CA PRO A 179 -4.89 1.28 -15.01
C PRO A 179 -3.65 1.94 -14.40
N ALA A 180 -2.87 2.60 -15.25
CA ALA A 180 -1.80 3.49 -14.83
C ALA A 180 -2.16 4.92 -15.23
N VAL A 181 -1.93 5.86 -14.33
CA VAL A 181 -2.07 7.30 -14.58
C VAL A 181 -0.71 7.94 -14.40
N ASP A 182 -0.29 8.72 -15.38
CA ASP A 182 0.95 9.47 -15.31
C ASP A 182 0.72 10.76 -14.51
N ILE A 183 1.45 10.89 -13.41
CA ILE A 183 1.44 12.07 -12.54
C ILE A 183 2.89 12.49 -12.33
N ASN A 184 3.23 13.68 -12.81
CA ASN A 184 4.52 14.29 -12.54
C ASN A 184 4.57 14.79 -11.08
N LEU A 185 5.75 15.18 -10.58
CA LEU A 185 5.96 15.68 -9.21
C LEU A 185 5.92 14.59 -8.12
N ILE A 186 6.19 13.35 -8.50
CA ILE A 186 6.44 12.24 -7.57
C ILE A 186 7.58 11.38 -8.11
N ASP A 187 8.62 11.22 -7.29
CA ASP A 187 9.80 10.44 -7.64
C ASP A 187 10.12 9.41 -6.56
N ASN A 188 10.66 8.26 -6.98
CA ASN A 188 11.23 7.30 -6.05
C ASN A 188 12.67 7.73 -5.78
N VAL A 189 13.01 8.05 -4.54
CA VAL A 189 14.37 8.45 -4.15
C VAL A 189 15.35 7.28 -4.25
N GLN A 190 14.84 6.05 -4.45
CA GLN A 190 15.57 4.78 -4.57
C GLN A 190 16.54 4.55 -3.40
N SER A 191 16.04 3.89 -2.36
CA SER A 191 16.84 3.52 -1.20
C SER A 191 17.23 2.05 -1.22
N ASP A 192 18.54 1.77 -1.11
CA ASP A 192 19.06 0.42 -0.86
C ASP A 192 18.83 -0.03 0.60
N LEU A 193 18.30 0.85 1.47
CA LEU A 193 17.95 0.47 2.84
C LEU A 193 16.78 -0.50 2.82
N ALA A 194 17.09 -1.75 3.16
CA ALA A 194 16.13 -2.82 3.34
C ALA A 194 16.27 -3.43 4.75
N ASP A 195 15.23 -4.14 5.16
CA ASP A 195 15.37 -5.08 6.27
C ASP A 195 16.25 -6.26 5.81
N ASP A 196 17.21 -6.63 6.66
CA ASP A 196 18.18 -7.70 6.40
C ASP A 196 17.88 -8.96 7.23
N GLY A 197 16.79 -8.96 7.99
CA GLY A 197 16.41 -10.03 8.90
C GLY A 197 15.81 -11.26 8.22
N TYR A 198 15.45 -11.20 6.93
CA TYR A 198 14.91 -12.35 6.19
C TYR A 198 15.77 -12.73 4.97
N THR A 199 15.65 -13.99 4.54
CA THR A 199 16.39 -14.51 3.39
C THR A 199 15.81 -13.95 2.09
N LYS A 200 16.63 -13.20 1.36
CA LYS A 200 16.30 -12.62 0.06
C LYS A 200 16.36 -13.72 -1.03
N GLY A 201 15.41 -13.69 -1.95
CA GLY A 201 15.33 -14.56 -3.13
C GLY A 201 15.94 -13.88 -4.35
N ILE A 202 15.22 -12.89 -4.91
CA ILE A 202 15.73 -11.99 -5.96
C ILE A 202 15.62 -10.56 -5.46
N ARG A 203 16.73 -9.80 -5.54
CA ARG A 203 16.81 -8.42 -5.02
C ARG A 203 16.35 -8.37 -3.55
N THR A 204 15.34 -7.55 -3.24
CA THR A 204 14.76 -7.38 -1.91
C THR A 204 13.60 -8.34 -1.63
N ALA A 205 13.13 -9.08 -2.64
CA ALA A 205 12.00 -9.99 -2.47
C ALA A 205 12.37 -11.19 -1.58
N SER A 206 11.45 -11.59 -0.72
CA SER A 206 11.61 -12.73 0.19
C SER A 206 11.65 -14.04 -0.58
N LYS A 207 12.62 -14.89 -0.23
CA LYS A 207 12.71 -16.25 -0.76
C LYS A 207 11.43 -17.05 -0.44
N PHE A 208 10.88 -16.86 0.75
CA PHE A 208 9.65 -17.54 1.17
C PHE A 208 8.47 -17.15 0.27
N ASN A 209 8.21 -15.86 0.06
CA ASN A 209 7.12 -15.39 -0.81
C ASN A 209 7.25 -15.96 -2.22
N ARG A 210 8.46 -15.91 -2.79
CA ARG A 210 8.75 -16.48 -4.10
C ARG A 210 8.46 -17.98 -4.16
N ASP A 211 8.93 -18.74 -3.17
CA ASP A 211 8.70 -20.18 -3.10
C ASP A 211 7.20 -20.48 -2.99
N PHE A 212 6.49 -19.80 -2.11
CA PHE A 212 5.04 -19.95 -1.93
C PHE A 212 4.29 -19.69 -3.23
N ILE A 213 4.58 -18.58 -3.91
CA ILE A 213 3.96 -18.22 -5.19
C ILE A 213 4.23 -19.27 -6.27
N GLN A 214 5.47 -19.70 -6.42
CA GLN A 214 5.89 -20.56 -7.53
C GLN A 214 5.58 -22.03 -7.33
N LYS A 215 5.52 -22.50 -6.07
CA LYS A 215 5.39 -23.92 -5.73
C LYS A 215 4.00 -24.27 -5.21
N GLU A 216 3.32 -23.32 -4.57
CA GLU A 216 2.05 -23.60 -3.88
C GLU A 216 0.88 -22.85 -4.52
N LYS A 217 1.00 -21.54 -4.75
CA LYS A 217 -0.15 -20.72 -5.16
C LYS A 217 -0.43 -20.75 -6.66
N TYR A 218 0.60 -20.68 -7.49
CA TYR A 218 0.48 -20.59 -8.93
C TYR A 218 1.23 -21.72 -9.63
N LYS A 219 0.70 -22.17 -10.78
CA LYS A 219 1.35 -23.12 -11.68
C LYS A 219 1.47 -22.54 -13.07
N THR A 220 2.66 -22.66 -13.67
CA THR A 220 2.87 -22.28 -15.08
C THR A 220 1.94 -23.09 -15.97
N SER A 221 1.29 -22.41 -16.91
CA SER A 221 0.40 -23.04 -17.89
C SER A 221 1.00 -23.00 -19.29
N LEU A 222 0.94 -24.13 -20.01
CA LEU A 222 1.28 -24.20 -21.44
C LEU A 222 0.15 -23.67 -22.33
N PHE A 223 -1.10 -23.82 -21.88
CA PHE A 223 -2.30 -23.38 -22.59
C PHE A 223 -3.19 -22.57 -21.65
N GLY A 224 -3.69 -21.42 -22.12
CA GLY A 224 -4.47 -20.51 -21.27
C GLY A 224 -3.64 -19.83 -20.17
N GLY A 225 -4.33 -19.36 -19.12
CA GLY A 225 -3.73 -18.59 -18.03
C GLY A 225 -3.46 -17.13 -18.37
N TYR A 226 -3.09 -16.38 -17.34
CA TYR A 226 -2.77 -14.96 -17.44
C TYR A 226 -1.35 -14.72 -16.93
N LYS A 227 -0.61 -13.86 -17.64
CA LYS A 227 0.78 -13.52 -17.28
C LYS A 227 0.81 -12.51 -16.13
N GLY A 228 0.03 -11.44 -16.23
CA GLY A 228 0.10 -10.33 -15.26
C GLY A 228 1.54 -9.85 -15.09
N MET A 229 1.98 -9.76 -13.85
CA MET A 229 3.35 -9.37 -13.48
C MET A 229 4.34 -10.56 -13.40
N PHE A 230 3.89 -11.79 -13.66
CA PHE A 230 4.78 -12.96 -13.66
C PHE A 230 5.59 -13.09 -14.95
N ASP A 231 6.70 -13.81 -14.90
CA ASP A 231 7.55 -14.07 -16.08
C ASP A 231 6.82 -14.92 -17.15
N LYS A 232 5.93 -15.81 -16.72
CA LYS A 232 5.20 -16.78 -17.55
C LYS A 232 3.71 -16.70 -17.28
N ARG A 233 2.91 -17.23 -18.21
CA ARG A 233 1.47 -17.41 -17.96
C ARG A 233 1.27 -18.44 -16.86
N VAL A 234 0.45 -18.08 -15.88
CA VAL A 234 0.14 -18.94 -14.74
C VAL A 234 -1.36 -19.08 -14.53
N ASN A 235 -1.73 -20.16 -13.85
CA ASN A 235 -3.04 -20.36 -13.25
C ASN A 235 -2.88 -20.43 -11.74
N GLN A 236 -3.75 -19.75 -11.01
CA GLN A 236 -3.89 -19.93 -9.56
C GLN A 236 -4.44 -21.33 -9.28
N ILE A 237 -3.73 -22.09 -8.46
CA ILE A 237 -4.11 -23.45 -8.02
C ILE A 237 -4.50 -23.51 -6.54
N LEU A 238 -4.02 -22.56 -5.72
CA LEU A 238 -4.45 -22.38 -4.34
C LEU A 238 -5.36 -21.15 -4.25
N SER A 239 -6.57 -21.35 -3.74
CA SER A 239 -7.53 -20.26 -3.54
C SER A 239 -7.08 -19.30 -2.43
N ASP A 240 -7.52 -18.05 -2.55
CA ASP A 240 -7.39 -17.06 -1.49
C ASP A 240 -8.33 -17.35 -0.32
N GLU A 241 -7.91 -16.95 0.87
CA GLU A 241 -8.73 -17.02 2.08
C GLU A 241 -9.43 -15.68 2.32
N LYS A 242 -10.63 -15.73 2.93
CA LYS A 242 -11.38 -14.51 3.27
C LYS A 242 -10.84 -13.89 4.56
N GLN A 243 -9.79 -13.06 4.44
CA GLN A 243 -9.07 -12.47 5.60
C GLN A 243 -9.94 -11.56 6.48
N TYR A 244 -10.80 -10.72 5.89
CA TYR A 244 -11.62 -9.75 6.63
C TYR A 244 -13.10 -9.91 6.29
N PRO A 245 -13.76 -10.98 6.80
CA PRO A 245 -15.08 -11.38 6.33
C PRO A 245 -16.20 -10.38 6.64
N TYR A 246 -16.00 -9.51 7.63
CA TYR A 246 -16.99 -8.56 8.14
C TYR A 246 -16.81 -7.13 7.61
N GLU A 247 -15.73 -6.84 6.88
CA GLU A 247 -15.51 -5.50 6.31
C GLU A 247 -16.66 -5.02 5.40
N PRO A 248 -17.25 -5.87 4.53
CA PRO A 248 -18.42 -5.45 3.73
C PRO A 248 -19.61 -5.03 4.60
N PHE A 249 -19.79 -5.70 5.75
CA PHE A 249 -20.85 -5.34 6.69
C PHE A 249 -20.54 -4.01 7.37
N TYR A 250 -19.31 -3.80 7.82
CA TYR A 250 -18.89 -2.54 8.43
C TYR A 250 -19.11 -1.36 7.47
N LEU A 251 -18.58 -1.42 6.24
CA LEU A 251 -18.71 -0.33 5.26
C LEU A 251 -20.17 0.01 4.92
N LYS A 252 -21.05 -1.00 4.85
CA LYS A 252 -22.48 -0.79 4.58
C LYS A 252 -23.23 -0.11 5.73
N ASN A 253 -22.73 -0.23 6.96
CA ASN A 253 -23.49 0.14 8.16
C ASN A 253 -22.85 1.24 9.01
N LYS A 254 -21.59 1.60 8.80
CA LYS A 254 -20.86 2.57 9.65
C LYS A 254 -21.55 3.93 9.77
N ASP A 255 -22.28 4.37 8.74
CA ASP A 255 -23.00 5.65 8.72
C ASP A 255 -24.40 5.59 9.36
N ARG A 256 -24.80 4.42 9.91
CA ARG A 256 -26.09 4.21 10.60
C ARG A 256 -25.97 4.35 12.12
N LEU A 257 -24.79 4.68 12.63
CA LEU A 257 -24.50 4.84 14.06
C LEU A 257 -24.99 6.20 14.58
#